data_AF-A0A1L5KME4-F1
#
_entry.id   AF-A0A1L5KME4-F1
#
_cell.length_a   1.000
_cell.length_b   1.000
_cell.length_c   1.000
_cell.angle_alpha   90.00
_cell.angle_beta   90.00
_cell.angle_gamma   90.00
#
_symmetry.space_group_name_H-M   'P 1'
#
loop_
_entity.id
_entity.type
_entity.pdbx_description
1 polymer ?
#
loop_
_entity_poly.entity_id
_entity_poly.type
_entity_poly.pdbx_seq_one_letter_code
_entity_poly.pdbx_strand_id
1 'polypeptide(L)' 'TIISNGVKIGFATEIKNAVIEAEATIGPQCFIADSVVANQAYLGAQVRTSNHRLDEQFCLGELFPRTRNLARA' A
#
# COMPACT_ATOMS: atom_id res chain seq x y z
N THR A 1 3.70 -9.34 -9.60
CA THR A 1 2.67 -8.68 -8.78
C THR A 1 1.74 -9.75 -8.24
N ILE A 2 1.46 -9.71 -6.94
CA ILE A 2 0.52 -10.61 -6.27
C ILE A 2 -0.62 -9.75 -5.73
N ILE A 3 -1.86 -10.16 -5.99
CA ILE A 3 -3.07 -9.48 -5.51
C ILE A 3 -3.92 -10.53 -4.81
N SER A 4 -4.20 -10.30 -3.54
CA SER A 4 -4.96 -11.21 -2.69
C SER A 4 -6.48 -11.07 -2.89
N ASN A 5 -7.24 -11.94 -2.23
CA ASN A 5 -8.69 -11.95 -2.35
C ASN A 5 -9.34 -10.67 -1.81
N GLY A 6 -10.43 -10.25 -2.44
CA GLY A 6 -11.25 -9.12 -1.97
C GLY A 6 -10.65 -7.73 -2.16
N VAL A 7 -9.49 -7.61 -2.83
CA VAL A 7 -8.87 -6.33 -3.14
C VAL A 7 -9.71 -5.53 -4.14
N LYS A 8 -9.91 -4.24 -3.87
CA LYS A 8 -10.61 -3.30 -4.76
C LYS A 8 -9.59 -2.37 -5.39
N ILE A 9 -9.55 -2.30 -6.72
CA ILE A 9 -8.60 -1.46 -7.47
C ILE A 9 -9.38 -0.43 -8.27
N GLY A 10 -9.13 0.84 -8.00
CA GLY A 10 -9.73 1.97 -8.69
C GLY A 10 -9.24 2.11 -10.14
N PHE A 11 -10.04 2.82 -10.94
CA PHE A 11 -9.76 3.09 -12.35
C PHE A 11 -8.37 3.73 -12.56
N ALA A 12 -7.68 3.32 -13.63
CA ALA A 12 -6.38 3.84 -14.04
C ALA A 12 -5.26 3.73 -12.98
N THR A 13 -5.37 2.78 -12.05
CA THR A 13 -4.29 2.44 -11.13
C THR A 13 -3.26 1.52 -11.79
N GLU A 14 -1.98 1.83 -11.59
CA GLU A 14 -0.85 1.04 -12.04
C GLU A 14 -0.17 0.34 -10.85
N ILE A 15 0.09 -0.96 -10.99
CA ILE A 15 0.73 -1.78 -9.96
C ILE A 15 1.88 -2.58 -10.58
N LYS A 16 3.09 -2.35 -10.09
CA LYS A 16 4.32 -2.97 -10.61
C LYS A 16 5.11 -3.62 -9.48
N ASN A 17 5.43 -4.91 -9.63
CA ASN A 17 6.30 -5.63 -8.68
C ASN A 17 5.88 -5.49 -7.19
N ALA A 18 4.57 -5.50 -6.90
CA ALA A 18 4.05 -5.30 -5.56
C ALA A 18 3.29 -6.53 -5.03
N VAL A 19 3.12 -6.59 -3.71
CA VAL A 19 2.23 -7.53 -3.01
C VAL A 19 1.09 -6.74 -2.37
N ILE A 20 -0.14 -7.04 -2.77
CA ILE A 20 -1.35 -6.45 -2.19
C ILE A 20 -2.06 -7.54 -1.39
N GLU A 21 -2.14 -7.36 -0.08
CA GLU A 21 -2.80 -8.29 0.83
C GLU A 21 -4.34 -8.17 0.76
N ALA A 22 -5.04 -9.08 1.46
CA ALA A 22 -6.47 -9.24 1.30
C ALA A 22 -7.26 -7.97 1.63
N GLU A 23 -8.45 -7.81 1.03
CA GLU A 23 -9.42 -6.75 1.36
C GLU A 23 -8.91 -5.29 1.26
N ALA A 24 -7.69 -5.07 0.78
CA ALA A 24 -7.14 -3.73 0.57
C ALA A 24 -7.96 -2.97 -0.49
N THR A 25 -8.09 -1.66 -0.31
CA THR A 25 -8.80 -0.77 -1.23
C THR A 25 -7.83 0.26 -1.76
N ILE A 26 -7.59 0.20 -3.07
CA ILE A 26 -6.71 1.11 -3.81
C ILE A 26 -7.59 2.08 -4.59
N GLY A 27 -7.47 3.37 -4.30
CA GLY A 27 -8.18 4.44 -5.00
C GLY A 27 -7.81 4.54 -6.49
N PRO A 28 -8.55 5.32 -7.27
CA PRO A 28 -8.26 5.50 -8.69
C PRO A 28 -6.94 6.26 -8.91
N GLN A 29 -6.31 6.04 -10.07
CA GLN A 29 -5.10 6.72 -10.54
C GLN A 29 -3.88 6.56 -9.61
N CYS A 30 -3.82 5.49 -8.81
CA CYS A 30 -2.68 5.20 -7.95
C CYS A 30 -1.51 4.63 -8.77
N PHE A 31 -0.30 4.78 -8.23
CA PHE A 31 0.90 4.10 -8.73
C PHE A 31 1.58 3.37 -7.57
N ILE A 32 1.62 2.04 -7.62
CA ILE A 32 2.18 1.20 -6.57
C ILE A 32 3.31 0.37 -7.17
N ALA A 33 4.55 0.66 -6.80
CA ALA A 33 5.72 -0.05 -7.28
C ALA A 33 6.55 -0.63 -6.14
N ASP A 34 7.04 -1.87 -6.29
CA ASP A 34 8.06 -2.46 -5.41
C ASP A 34 7.67 -2.39 -3.91
N SER A 35 6.38 -2.55 -3.61
CA SER A 35 5.78 -2.25 -2.30
C SER A 35 4.93 -3.43 -1.79
N VAL A 36 4.72 -3.47 -0.47
CA VAL A 36 3.73 -4.36 0.16
C VAL A 36 2.62 -3.49 0.74
N VAL A 37 1.37 -3.79 0.41
CA VAL A 37 0.18 -3.11 0.93
C VAL A 37 -0.56 -4.06 1.87
N ALA A 38 -0.66 -3.68 3.15
CA ALA A 38 -1.30 -4.48 4.21
C ALA A 38 -2.75 -4.88 3.91
N ASN A 39 -3.16 -5.95 4.60
CA ASN A 39 -4.54 -6.38 4.69
C ASN A 39 -5.44 -5.22 5.16
N GLN A 40 -6.60 -5.04 4.49
CA GLN A 40 -7.57 -3.98 4.78
C GLN A 40 -7.03 -2.53 4.68
N ALA A 41 -5.84 -2.32 4.10
CA ALA A 41 -5.29 -0.98 3.89
C ALA A 41 -6.14 -0.18 2.90
N TYR A 42 -6.22 1.13 3.11
CA TYR A 42 -6.90 2.07 2.23
C TYR A 42 -5.92 3.09 1.65
N LEU A 43 -5.75 3.09 0.33
CA LEU A 43 -5.04 4.13 -0.40
C LEU A 43 -6.05 5.04 -1.09
N GLY A 44 -5.96 6.35 -0.83
CA GLY A 44 -6.79 7.36 -1.49
C GLY A 44 -6.50 7.48 -2.99
N ALA A 45 -7.24 8.32 -3.69
CA ALA A 45 -7.00 8.59 -5.11
C ALA A 45 -5.60 9.21 -5.32
N GLN A 46 -4.93 8.82 -6.40
CA GLN A 46 -3.62 9.36 -6.83
C GLN A 46 -2.44 9.10 -5.89
N VAL A 47 -2.56 8.16 -4.94
CA VAL A 47 -1.45 7.76 -4.07
C VAL A 47 -0.33 7.15 -4.90
N ARG A 48 0.92 7.56 -4.61
CA ARG A 48 2.13 7.01 -5.24
C ARG A 48 3.05 6.39 -4.20
N THR A 49 3.33 5.10 -4.32
CA THR A 49 4.29 4.38 -3.50
C THR A 49 5.35 3.71 -4.38
N SER A 50 6.61 3.80 -3.97
CA SER A 50 7.74 3.10 -4.59
C SER A 50 8.68 2.66 -3.47
N ASN A 51 9.01 1.37 -3.39
CA ASN A 51 9.86 0.79 -2.35
C ASN A 51 9.33 1.00 -0.90
N HIS A 52 8.01 1.07 -0.70
CA HIS A 52 7.42 1.24 0.64
C HIS A 52 6.80 -0.08 1.15
N ARG A 53 7.15 -0.49 2.36
CA ARG A 53 6.44 -1.52 3.13
C ARG A 53 5.38 -0.84 3.99
N LEU A 54 4.11 -1.11 3.67
CA LEU A 54 2.94 -0.62 4.40
C LEU A 54 2.20 -1.79 5.05
N ASP A 55 2.94 -2.76 5.60
CA ASP A 55 2.46 -4.05 6.09
C ASP A 55 2.42 -4.17 7.63
N GLU A 56 2.48 -3.04 8.36
CA GLU A 56 2.60 -2.94 9.83
C GLU A 56 3.74 -3.77 10.48
N GLN A 57 4.45 -4.60 9.72
CA GLN A 57 5.62 -5.34 10.14
C GLN A 57 6.87 -4.49 9.97
N PHE A 58 7.33 -3.98 11.11
CA PHE A 58 8.65 -3.38 11.26
C PHE A 58 9.72 -4.41 10.88
N CYS A 59 10.54 -4.08 9.88
CA CYS A 59 11.88 -4.67 9.80
C CYS A 59 12.62 -4.31 11.09
N LEU A 60 13.03 -5.32 11.84
CA LEU A 60 13.89 -5.18 13.02
C LEU A 60 15.28 -4.71 12.55
N GLY A 61 15.42 -3.42 12.23
CA GLY A 61 16.63 -2.88 11.60
C GLY A 61 16.77 -1.35 11.68
N GLU A 62 15.67 -0.58 11.67
CA GLU A 62 15.77 0.88 11.77
C GLU A 62 14.75 1.47 12.74
N LEU A 63 15.25 2.42 13.55
CA LEU A 63 14.66 3.04 14.72
C LEU A 63 13.17 3.42 14.62
N PHE A 64 12.42 3.06 15.66
CA PHE A 64 11.23 3.81 16.11
C PHE A 64 11.64 5.15 16.74
N PRO A 65 10.89 6.24 16.53
CA PRO A 65 9.77 6.52 17.45
C PRO A 65 8.51 7.14 16.81
N ARG A 66 7.35 6.80 17.41
CA ARG A 66 6.08 7.55 17.49
C ARG A 66 5.66 8.43 16.30
N THR A 67 4.54 8.09 15.66
CA THR A 67 3.37 8.99 15.53
C THR A 67 2.20 8.25 14.88
N ARG A 68 1.01 8.39 15.48
CA ARG A 68 -0.25 8.35 14.73
C ARG A 68 -0.15 9.47 13.68
N ASN A 69 -0.09 9.15 12.40
CA ASN A 69 -0.30 10.10 11.31
C ASN A 69 -0.73 9.28 10.10
N LEU A 70 -2.00 9.34 9.72
CA LEU A 70 -2.42 10.15 8.58
C LEU A 70 -1.53 9.87 7.37
N ALA A 71 -1.88 8.85 6.59
CA ALA A 71 -1.62 8.90 5.16
C ALA A 71 -2.46 10.04 4.56
N ARG A 72 -2.04 11.28 4.80
CA ARG A 72 -2.28 12.41 3.91
C ARG A 72 -1.07 12.44 2.99
N ALA A 73 -1.21 11.80 1.84
CA ALA A 73 -0.47 12.07 0.62
C ALA A 73 -1.51 12.26 -0.48
#